data_AF-A0A841C928-F1
#
_entry.id   AF-A0A841C928-F1
#
_cell.length_a   1.000
_cell.length_b   1.000
_cell.length_c   1.000
_cell.angle_alpha   90.00
_cell.angle_beta   90.00
_cell.angle_gamma   90.00
#
_symmetry.space_group_name_H-M   'P 1'
#
loop_
_entity.id
_entity.type
_entity.pdbx_description
1 polymer ?
#
loop_
_entity_poly.entity_id
_entity_poly.type
_entity_poly.pdbx_seq_one_letter_code
_entity_poly.pdbx_strand_id
1 'polypeptide(L)' 'MQSLFDVQEWMKKFGYINLMPNRLDAIYFMKLELTELKKRGIIKDNDPELFTANLILRREARIEEDKEKDLKSN' A
#
# COMPACT_ATOMS: atom_id res chain seq x y z
N MET A 1 9.51 3.18 -8.22
CA MET A 1 8.35 3.62 -7.42
C MET A 1 8.82 4.60 -6.37
N GLN A 2 8.18 5.76 -6.23
CA GLN A 2 8.53 6.80 -5.27
C GLN A 2 7.34 7.27 -4.41
N SER A 3 6.12 7.04 -4.87
CA SER A 3 4.88 7.51 -4.24
C SER A 3 3.85 6.38 -4.08
N LEU A 4 2.79 6.63 -3.31
CA LEU A 4 1.64 5.72 -3.22
C LEU A 4 1.04 5.43 -4.59
N PHE A 5 0.98 6.44 -5.47
CA PHE A 5 0.45 6.32 -6.81
C PHE A 5 1.25 5.31 -7.64
N ASP A 6 2.59 5.35 -7.56
CA ASP A 6 3.43 4.38 -8.29
C ASP A 6 3.19 2.95 -7.81
N VAL A 7 2.95 2.77 -6.51
CA VAL A 7 2.60 1.46 -5.94
C VAL A 7 1.24 1.01 -6.46
N GLN A 8 0.25 1.90 -6.52
CA GLN A 8 -1.07 1.61 -7.08
C GLN A 8 -0.98 1.19 -8.56
N GLU A 9 -0.26 1.95 -9.39
CA GLU A 9 -0.06 1.64 -10.81
C GLU A 9 0.66 0.30 -11.01
N TRP A 10 1.67 0.01 -10.19
CA TRP A 10 2.34 -1.28 -10.23
C TRP A 10 1.39 -2.43 -9.83
N MET A 11 0.59 -2.25 -8.76
CA MET A 11 -0.36 -3.26 -8.29
C MET A 11 -1.49 -3.54 -9.29
N LYS A 12 -1.89 -2.55 -10.11
CA LYS A 12 -2.90 -2.74 -11.18
C LYS A 12 -2.51 -3.85 -12.16
N LYS A 13 -1.21 -4.08 -12.38
CA LYS A 13 -0.70 -5.18 -13.23
C LYS A 13 -1.10 -6.57 -12.71
N PHE A 14 -1.39 -6.68 -11.42
CA PHE A 14 -1.84 -7.90 -10.75
C PHE A 14 -3.36 -7.91 -10.48
N GLY A 15 -4.11 -6.98 -11.08
CA GLY A 15 -5.58 -6.91 -10.93
C GLY A 15 -6.05 -6.14 -9.70
N TYR A 16 -5.18 -5.35 -9.05
CA TYR A 16 -5.59 -4.51 -7.92
C TYR A 16 -6.59 -3.42 -8.33
N ILE A 17 -7.66 -3.29 -7.55
CA ILE A 17 -8.67 -2.23 -7.66
C ILE A 17 -8.87 -1.63 -6.27
N ASN A 18 -8.70 -0.32 -6.13
CA ASN A 18 -9.03 0.36 -4.87
C ASN A 18 -10.53 0.61 -4.78
N LEU A 19 -11.18 0.08 -3.75
CA LEU A 19 -12.61 0.28 -3.46
C LEU A 19 -12.84 1.12 -2.20
N MET A 20 -11.77 1.56 -1.52
CA MET A 20 -11.87 2.26 -0.25
C MET A 20 -11.89 3.78 -0.47
N PRO A 21 -12.86 4.51 0.12
CA PRO A 21 -12.93 5.96 0.02
C PRO A 21 -11.91 6.65 0.95
N ASN A 22 -11.58 6.04 2.08
CA ASN A 22 -10.55 6.53 2.99
C ASN A 22 -9.16 6.07 2.51
N ARG A 23 -8.18 6.99 2.51
CA ARG A 23 -6.82 6.74 2.01
C ARG A 23 -6.04 5.76 2.90
N LEU A 24 -6.19 5.86 4.23
CA LEU A 24 -5.57 4.95 5.17
C LEU A 24 -6.11 3.52 5.00
N ASP A 25 -7.43 3.37 4.87
CA ASP A 25 -8.06 2.07 4.56
C ASP A 25 -7.59 1.50 3.22
N ALA A 26 -7.46 2.34 2.18
CA ALA A 26 -6.90 1.93 0.89
C ALA A 26 -5.46 1.41 1.04
N ILE A 27 -4.61 2.09 1.82
CA ILE A 27 -3.23 1.65 2.08
C ILE A 27 -3.22 0.32 2.85
N TYR A 28 -4.09 0.15 3.84
CA TYR A 28 -4.24 -1.11 4.56
C TYR A 28 -4.65 -2.26 3.64
N PHE A 29 -5.62 -2.02 2.77
CA PHE A 29 -6.05 -2.99 1.77
C PHE A 29 -4.91 -3.37 0.81
N MET A 30 -4.15 -2.39 0.31
CA MET A 30 -2.97 -2.65 -0.53
C MET A 30 -1.93 -3.55 0.16
N LYS A 31 -1.70 -3.38 1.46
CA LYS A 31 -0.77 -4.23 2.23
C LYS A 31 -1.25 -5.68 2.34
N LEU A 32 -2.56 -5.89 2.51
CA LEU A 32 -3.17 -7.22 2.55
C LEU A 32 -3.02 -7.92 1.19
N GLU A 33 -3.39 -7.22 0.11
CA GLU A 33 -3.24 -7.72 -1.26
C GLU A 33 -1.79 -8.08 -1.59
N LEU A 34 -0.81 -7.23 -1.24
CA LEU A 34 0.60 -7.55 -1.45
C LEU A 34 1.05 -8.79 -0.68
N THR A 35 0.55 -8.97 0.54
CA THR A 35 0.84 -10.16 1.34
C THR A 35 0.29 -11.41 0.65
N GLU A 36 -0.87 -11.30 0.00
CA GLU A 36 -1.49 -12.42 -0.68
C GLU A 36 -0.84 -12.74 -2.03
N LEU A 37 -0.45 -11.71 -2.81
CA LEU A 37 0.35 -11.87 -4.02
C LEU A 37 1.67 -12.59 -3.72
N LYS A 38 2.32 -12.24 -2.60
CA LYS A 38 3.52 -12.91 -2.10
C LYS A 38 3.23 -14.37 -1.73
N LYS A 39 2.22 -14.63 -0.89
CA LYS A 39 1.87 -15.98 -0.42
C LYS A 39 1.54 -16.95 -1.56
N ARG A 40 0.89 -16.45 -2.62
CA ARG A 40 0.54 -17.23 -3.81
C ARG A 40 1.71 -17.43 -4.78
N GLY A 41 2.88 -16.85 -4.49
CA GLY A 41 4.05 -16.92 -5.35
C GLY A 41 3.93 -16.12 -6.65
N ILE A 42 2.94 -15.23 -6.76
CA ILE A 42 2.77 -14.34 -7.92
C ILE A 42 3.92 -13.34 -7.96
N ILE A 43 4.35 -12.86 -6.78
CA ILE A 43 5.52 -12.02 -6.59
C ILE A 43 6.50 -12.78 -5.69
N LYS A 44 7.78 -12.79 -6.05
CA LYS A 44 8.81 -13.50 -5.29
C LYS A 44 9.22 -12.71 -4.05
N ASP A 45 9.63 -13.43 -2.99
CA ASP A 45 10.12 -12.82 -1.75
C ASP A 45 11.33 -11.91 -1.94
N ASN A 46 12.16 -12.18 -2.95
CA ASN A 46 13.37 -11.42 -3.25
C ASN A 46 13.17 -10.34 -4.32
N ASP A 47 11.92 -10.04 -4.67
CA ASP A 47 11.56 -9.04 -5.67
C ASP A 47 11.81 -7.60 -5.14
N PRO A 48 12.69 -6.81 -5.76
CA PRO A 48 13.00 -5.44 -5.32
C PRO A 48 11.79 -4.50 -5.30
N GLU A 49 10.84 -4.69 -6.21
CA GLU A 49 9.62 -3.92 -6.30
C GLU A 49 8.72 -4.21 -5.09
N LEU A 50 8.63 -5.46 -4.64
CA LEU A 50 7.91 -5.82 -3.42
C LEU A 50 8.47 -5.12 -2.18
N PHE A 51 9.80 -5.07 -2.03
CA PHE A 51 10.44 -4.36 -0.92
C PHE A 51 10.16 -2.85 -0.98
N THR A 52 10.30 -2.27 -2.16
CA THR A 52 10.08 -0.83 -2.39
C THR A 52 8.62 -0.45 -2.11
N ALA A 53 7.65 -1.24 -2.59
CA ALA A 53 6.24 -1.04 -2.33
C ALA A 53 5.90 -1.08 -0.84
N ASN A 54 6.44 -2.07 -0.12
CA ASN A 54 6.23 -2.20 1.32
C ASN A 54 6.77 -0.98 2.11
N LEU A 55 7.94 -0.45 1.73
CA LEU A 55 8.52 0.73 2.37
C LEU A 55 7.64 1.97 2.14
N ILE A 56 7.19 2.18 0.90
CA ILE A 56 6.31 3.31 0.55
C ILE A 56 4.98 3.20 1.32
N LEU A 57 4.32 2.04 1.31
CA LEU A 57 3.05 1.86 2.02
C LEU A 57 3.18 2.04 3.54
N ARG A 58 4.32 1.69 4.13
CA ARG A 58 4.59 1.96 5.56
C ARG A 58 4.74 3.44 5.83
N ARG A 59 5.50 4.16 5.00
CA ARG A 59 5.68 5.62 5.11
C ARG A 59 4.36 6.36 4.96
N GLU A 60 3.59 6.05 3.92
CA GLU A 60 2.33 6.71 3.60
C GLU A 60 1.26 6.44 4.67
N ALA A 61 1.18 5.21 5.20
CA ALA A 61 0.27 4.90 6.31
C ALA A 61 0.56 5.76 7.54
N ARG A 62 1.83 5.93 7.92
CA ARG A 62 2.22 6.77 9.06
C ARG A 62 1.77 8.23 8.85
N ILE A 63 2.00 8.77 7.66
CA ILE A 63 1.60 10.14 7.32
C ILE A 63 0.08 10.31 7.45
N GLU A 64 -0.72 9.35 6.97
CA GLU A 64 -2.18 9.45 7.09
C GLU A 64 -2.68 9.22 8.52
N GLU A 65 -2.07 8.31 9.28
CA GLU A 65 -2.39 8.11 10.70
C GLU A 65 -2.13 9.37 11.53
N ASP A 66 -1.01 10.06 11.28
CA ASP A 66 -0.67 11.30 11.98
C ASP A 66 -1.69 12.41 11.64
N LYS A 67 -2.09 12.53 10.37
CA LYS A 67 -3.17 13.46 9.95
C LYS A 67 -4.51 13.16 10.62
N GLU A 68 -4.91 11.88 10.70
CA GLU A 68 -6.16 11.50 11.35
C GLU A 68 -6.15 11.81 12.85
N LYS A 69 -4.99 11.68 13.53
CA LYS A 69 -4.84 12.06 14.94
C LYS A 69 -4.94 13.57 15.13
N ASP A 70 -4.28 14.35 14.27
CA ASP A 70 -4.33 15.81 14.32
C ASP A 70 -5.76 16.33 14.11
N LEU A 71 -6.52 15.71 13.20
CA LEU A 71 -7.93 16.05 12.97
C LEU A 71 -8.85 15.72 14.14
N LYS A 72 -8.61 14.63 14.87
CA LYS A 72 -9.42 14.20 16.03
C LYS A 72 -9.09 14.96 17.32
N SER A 73 -7.97 15.68 17.35
CA SER A 73 -7.49 16.42 18.51
C SER A 73 -8.00 17.87 18.55
N ASN A 74 -8.69 18.32 17.50
CA ASN A 74 -9.38 19.61 17.37
C ASN A 74 -10.90 19.43 17.47
#